data_AF-A0AAW7BL17-F1
#
_entry.id   AF-A0AAW7BL17-F1
#
_cell.length_a   1.000
_cell.length_b   1.000
_cell.length_c   1.000
_cell.angle_alpha   90.00
_cell.angle_beta   90.00
_cell.angle_gamma   90.00
#
_symmetry.space_group_name_H-M   'P 1'
#
loop_
_entity.id
_entity.type
_entity.pdbx_description
1 polymer ?
#
loop_
_entity_poly.entity_id
_entity_poly.type
_entity_poly.pdbx_seq_one_letter_code
_entity_poly.pdbx_strand_id
1 'polypeptide(L)'
;MSRPEIYGRGQALDGDKTTSGATLISTLTYSATSLSRGIVRMGDPTTTCPRCGREGVVAEGDPRNKWDGALCAVDGNIVSCGCPHGSNRIIAPLGPLSSTNPTIQPKTLAEALKPTPKSKLKIRITRPYSEELISNKDYALEVNGKIFSGRTDSSGNIVCDTEEKSGVANLKVYPFGSENNPWVWNIDIGKQAPSEEIKGQQSRLKNLGFYDGELDGKSGPKTQFANRCLLRSCKLPDIANLSNKELSHLKKKHDF
;
A
#
# COMPACT_ATOMS: atom_id res chain seq x y z
N MET A 1 2.64 -27.17 14.96
CA MET A 1 1.47 -27.23 14.07
C MET A 1 1.96 -27.58 12.66
N SER A 2 1.27 -28.47 11.96
CA SER A 2 1.61 -28.88 10.59
C SER A 2 0.96 -27.96 9.56
N ARG A 3 1.66 -27.72 8.43
CA ARG A 3 1.13 -26.93 7.31
C ARG A 3 -0.13 -27.61 6.73
N PRO A 4 -1.21 -26.87 6.41
CA PRO A 4 -2.37 -27.43 5.71
C PRO A 4 -1.99 -28.01 4.35
N GLU A 5 -2.55 -29.17 4.04
CA GLU A 5 -2.36 -29.85 2.76
C GLU A 5 -3.52 -29.55 1.80
N ILE A 6 -3.17 -29.19 0.57
CA ILE A 6 -4.09 -29.02 -0.55
C ILE A 6 -3.68 -30.03 -1.62
N TYR A 7 -4.37 -31.17 -1.66
CA TYR A 7 -4.22 -32.23 -2.66
C TYR A 7 -2.75 -32.70 -2.87
N GLY A 8 -2.08 -33.10 -1.78
CA GLY A 8 -0.69 -33.59 -1.85
C GLY A 8 0.38 -32.49 -1.92
N ARG A 9 -0.01 -31.21 -1.82
CA ARG A 9 0.93 -30.07 -1.80
C ARG A 9 0.64 -29.15 -0.63
N GLY A 10 1.67 -28.52 -0.07
CA GLY A 10 1.48 -27.60 1.05
C GLY A 10 0.84 -26.31 0.61
N GLN A 11 -0.13 -25.83 1.40
CA GLN A 11 -0.78 -24.55 1.17
C GLN A 11 0.23 -23.40 1.34
N ALA A 12 0.28 -22.47 0.40
CA ALA A 12 1.11 -21.28 0.52
C ALA A 12 0.49 -20.28 1.50
N LEU A 13 1.32 -19.73 2.38
CA LEU A 13 0.92 -18.81 3.43
C LEU A 13 1.79 -17.56 3.40
N ASP A 14 1.24 -16.45 3.89
CA ASP A 14 1.92 -15.17 4.02
C ASP A 14 3.29 -15.32 4.71
N GLY A 15 4.36 -14.83 4.09
CA GLY A 15 5.73 -15.00 4.60
C GLY A 15 6.50 -16.19 4.02
N ASP A 16 5.85 -17.09 3.25
CA ASP A 16 6.57 -18.17 2.57
C ASP A 16 7.52 -17.61 1.51
N LYS A 17 8.59 -18.35 1.22
CA LYS A 17 9.62 -17.92 0.28
C LYS A 17 9.37 -18.46 -1.11
N THR A 18 10.01 -17.83 -2.08
CA THR A 18 10.11 -18.30 -3.44
C THR A 18 11.54 -18.78 -3.74
N THR A 19 11.74 -19.51 -4.82
CA THR A 19 13.08 -19.97 -5.26
C THR A 19 14.03 -18.82 -5.61
N SER A 20 13.50 -17.62 -5.89
CA SER A 20 14.31 -16.39 -6.03
C SER A 20 14.73 -15.75 -4.70
N GLY A 21 14.14 -16.17 -3.58
CA GLY A 21 14.32 -15.56 -2.25
C GLY A 21 13.29 -14.48 -1.91
N ALA A 22 12.38 -14.11 -2.83
CA ALA A 22 11.27 -13.22 -2.54
C ALA A 22 10.27 -13.85 -1.55
N THR A 23 9.52 -13.00 -0.84
CA THR A 23 8.53 -13.41 0.17
C THR A 23 7.12 -13.21 -0.37
N LEU A 24 6.25 -14.20 -0.21
CA LEU A 24 4.83 -14.10 -0.57
C LEU A 24 4.09 -13.19 0.40
N ILE A 25 3.17 -12.38 -0.13
CA ILE A 25 2.36 -11.42 0.63
C ILE A 25 0.89 -11.74 0.34
N SER A 26 0.16 -12.21 1.34
CA SER A 26 -1.27 -12.51 1.19
C SER A 26 -2.11 -11.23 1.25
N THR A 27 -3.04 -11.05 0.32
CA THR A 27 -4.08 -10.00 0.41
C THR A 27 -5.25 -10.39 1.33
N LEU A 28 -5.30 -11.63 1.85
CA LEU A 28 -6.34 -12.17 2.74
C LEU A 28 -5.87 -12.27 4.21
N THR A 29 -5.02 -11.37 4.65
CA THR A 29 -4.38 -11.38 5.98
C THR A 29 -5.36 -11.48 7.15
N TYR A 30 -6.63 -11.12 6.98
CA TYR A 30 -7.65 -11.17 8.03
C TYR A 30 -8.93 -11.92 7.68
N SER A 31 -9.22 -12.11 6.39
CA SER A 31 -10.46 -12.76 5.92
C SER A 31 -10.32 -14.27 5.75
N ALA A 32 -9.10 -14.78 5.53
CA ALA A 32 -8.84 -16.21 5.48
C ALA A 32 -7.40 -16.51 5.92
N THR A 33 -7.26 -17.04 7.14
CA THR A 33 -5.96 -17.35 7.74
C THR A 33 -5.83 -18.84 8.06
N SER A 34 -4.59 -19.31 8.04
CA SER A 34 -4.22 -20.64 8.51
C SER A 34 -2.91 -20.51 9.28
N LEU A 35 -2.87 -21.08 10.49
CA LEU A 35 -1.72 -20.97 11.40
C LEU A 35 -1.33 -19.50 11.68
N SER A 36 -2.34 -18.62 11.80
CA SER A 36 -2.17 -17.18 12.00
C SER A 36 -1.43 -16.45 10.86
N ARG A 37 -1.38 -17.05 9.67
CA ARG A 37 -0.81 -16.48 8.45
C ARG A 37 -1.89 -16.40 7.37
N GLY A 38 -1.92 -15.33 6.59
CA GLY A 38 -2.87 -15.16 5.49
C GLY A 38 -2.70 -16.24 4.42
N ILE A 39 -3.80 -16.76 3.87
CA ILE A 39 -3.74 -17.74 2.78
C ILE A 39 -3.31 -17.03 1.49
N VAL A 40 -2.31 -17.56 0.80
CA VAL A 40 -1.83 -17.00 -0.47
C VAL A 40 -2.59 -17.64 -1.64
N ARG A 41 -2.93 -16.82 -2.63
CA ARG A 41 -3.73 -17.19 -3.80
C ARG A 41 -3.18 -16.51 -5.07
N MET A 42 -3.61 -17.02 -6.22
CA MET A 42 -3.27 -16.43 -7.52
C MET A 42 -3.62 -14.93 -7.53
N GLY A 43 -2.68 -14.10 -7.98
CA GLY A 43 -2.79 -12.64 -7.97
C GLY A 43 -2.17 -11.95 -6.76
N ASP A 44 -1.83 -12.68 -5.69
CA ASP A 44 -1.15 -12.09 -4.53
C ASP A 44 0.29 -11.67 -4.88
N PRO A 45 0.76 -10.52 -4.35
CA PRO A 45 2.09 -10.01 -4.64
C PRO A 45 3.19 -10.73 -3.85
N THR A 46 4.44 -10.48 -4.25
CA THR A 46 5.63 -10.83 -3.50
C THR A 46 6.49 -9.59 -3.26
N THR A 47 7.36 -9.63 -2.26
CA THR A 47 8.45 -8.65 -2.14
C THR A 47 9.29 -8.62 -3.42
N THR A 48 10.06 -7.55 -3.61
CA THR A 48 11.00 -7.42 -4.74
C THR A 48 11.85 -8.68 -4.92
N CYS A 49 11.83 -9.23 -6.14
CA CYS A 49 12.63 -10.39 -6.50
C CYS A 49 14.13 -10.06 -6.40
N PRO A 50 14.90 -10.74 -5.54
CA PRO A 50 16.34 -10.49 -5.40
C PRO A 50 17.13 -10.72 -6.70
N ARG A 51 16.61 -11.53 -7.63
CA ARG A 51 17.27 -11.84 -8.90
C ARG A 51 17.08 -10.78 -9.97
N CYS A 52 15.89 -10.17 -10.09
CA CYS A 52 15.58 -9.22 -11.17
C CYS A 52 15.20 -7.81 -10.70
N GLY A 53 15.08 -7.57 -9.39
CA GLY A 53 14.77 -6.26 -8.82
C GLY A 53 13.34 -5.79 -9.04
N ARG A 54 12.44 -6.63 -9.57
CA ARG A 54 11.01 -6.30 -9.75
C ARG A 54 10.14 -7.08 -8.78
N GLU A 55 9.01 -6.51 -8.39
CA GLU A 55 7.97 -7.21 -7.63
C GLU A 55 7.42 -8.39 -8.42
N GLY A 56 7.04 -9.45 -7.71
CA GLY A 56 6.45 -10.65 -8.28
C GLY A 56 4.97 -10.76 -7.97
N VAL A 57 4.26 -11.56 -8.74
CA VAL A 57 2.85 -11.90 -8.55
C VAL A 57 2.69 -13.41 -8.68
N VAL A 58 1.93 -14.02 -7.77
CA VAL A 58 1.60 -15.45 -7.86
C VAL A 58 0.77 -15.72 -9.11
N ALA A 59 1.32 -16.49 -10.04
CA ALA A 59 0.75 -16.68 -11.37
C ALA A 59 -0.12 -17.94 -11.48
N GLU A 60 -0.01 -18.86 -10.53
CA GLU A 60 -0.70 -20.15 -10.54
C GLU A 60 -1.36 -20.44 -9.19
N GLY A 61 -2.38 -21.29 -9.21
CA GLY A 61 -3.00 -21.87 -8.02
C GLY A 61 -3.67 -23.21 -8.35
N ASP A 62 -4.09 -23.96 -7.34
CA ASP A 62 -4.80 -25.22 -7.54
C ASP A 62 -6.29 -24.94 -7.89
N PRO A 63 -6.79 -25.39 -9.06
CA PRO A 63 -8.14 -25.06 -9.52
C PRO A 63 -9.26 -25.66 -8.66
N ARG A 64 -8.93 -26.67 -7.85
CA ARG A 64 -9.89 -27.38 -6.99
C ARG A 64 -10.09 -26.70 -5.63
N ASN A 65 -9.33 -25.65 -5.32
CA ASN A 65 -9.47 -24.91 -4.08
C ASN A 65 -9.45 -23.40 -4.35
N LYS A 66 -10.54 -22.71 -4.01
CA LYS A 66 -10.69 -21.27 -4.27
C LYS A 66 -10.92 -20.52 -2.96
N TRP A 67 -10.22 -19.40 -2.82
CA TRP A 67 -10.40 -18.46 -1.71
C TRP A 67 -10.76 -17.10 -2.27
N ASP A 68 -11.95 -16.62 -1.93
CA ASP A 68 -12.49 -15.33 -2.39
C ASP A 68 -12.36 -15.20 -3.92
N GLY A 69 -12.85 -16.21 -4.63
CA GLY A 69 -12.90 -16.26 -6.10
C GLY A 69 -11.59 -16.66 -6.81
N ALA A 70 -10.43 -16.51 -6.19
CA ALA A 70 -9.13 -16.83 -6.79
C ALA A 70 -8.57 -18.19 -6.33
N LEU A 71 -7.73 -18.80 -7.18
CA LEU A 71 -7.18 -20.14 -6.93
C LEU A 71 -6.15 -20.11 -5.80
N CYS A 72 -6.24 -21.06 -4.87
CA CYS A 72 -5.30 -21.19 -3.76
C CYS A 72 -3.89 -21.50 -4.28
N ALA A 73 -2.89 -20.75 -3.82
CA ALA A 73 -1.51 -21.02 -4.17
C ALA A 73 -0.97 -22.17 -3.32
N VAL A 74 -0.18 -23.06 -3.91
CA VAL A 74 0.41 -24.21 -3.24
C VAL A 74 1.87 -24.37 -3.62
N ASP A 75 2.58 -25.25 -2.92
CA ASP A 75 3.99 -25.56 -3.17
C ASP A 75 4.29 -25.83 -4.65
N GLY A 76 5.39 -25.24 -5.13
CA GLY A 76 5.85 -25.36 -6.52
C GLY A 76 5.13 -24.49 -7.56
N ASN A 77 4.05 -23.80 -7.21
CA ASN A 77 3.37 -22.88 -8.14
C ASN A 77 4.27 -21.72 -8.56
N ILE A 78 4.06 -21.24 -9.79
CA ILE A 78 4.89 -20.19 -10.39
C ILE A 78 4.57 -18.81 -9.80
N VAL A 79 5.62 -18.03 -9.59
CA VAL A 79 5.56 -16.58 -9.34
C VAL A 79 6.12 -15.86 -10.56
N SER A 80 5.30 -15.03 -11.19
CA SER A 80 5.70 -14.20 -12.32
C SER A 80 6.37 -12.93 -11.83
N CYS A 81 7.57 -12.65 -12.32
CA CYS A 81 8.30 -11.41 -12.10
C CYS A 81 9.13 -11.10 -13.36
N GLY A 82 10.15 -10.24 -13.27
CA GLY A 82 11.06 -9.98 -14.40
C GLY A 82 11.99 -11.15 -14.81
N CYS A 83 11.93 -12.30 -14.14
CA CYS A 83 12.75 -13.48 -14.46
C CYS A 83 12.08 -14.36 -15.55
N PRO A 84 12.84 -15.24 -16.25
CA PRO A 84 12.26 -16.20 -17.19
C PRO A 84 11.11 -17.01 -16.57
N HIS A 85 10.04 -17.23 -17.33
CA HIS A 85 8.84 -17.91 -16.84
C HIS A 85 9.17 -19.30 -16.26
N GLY A 86 8.62 -19.60 -15.08
CA GLY A 86 8.88 -20.87 -14.38
C GLY A 86 10.19 -20.96 -13.60
N SER A 87 11.07 -19.94 -13.67
CA SER A 87 12.32 -19.89 -12.89
C SER A 87 12.16 -19.45 -11.44
N ASN A 88 10.98 -18.91 -11.08
CA ASN A 88 10.61 -18.51 -9.73
C ASN A 88 9.36 -19.27 -9.28
N ARG A 89 9.46 -20.03 -8.18
CA ARG A 89 8.40 -20.91 -7.67
C ARG A 89 8.21 -20.75 -6.17
N ILE A 90 7.00 -21.01 -5.68
CA ILE A 90 6.65 -21.03 -4.26
C ILE A 90 7.35 -22.19 -3.55
N ILE A 91 7.86 -21.92 -2.34
CA ILE A 91 8.42 -22.90 -1.41
C ILE A 91 7.50 -22.97 -0.18
N ALA A 92 6.63 -23.97 -0.16
CA ALA A 92 5.67 -24.26 0.90
C ALA A 92 5.57 -25.78 1.14
N PRO A 93 6.69 -26.48 1.46
CA PRO A 93 6.70 -27.93 1.58
C PRO A 93 5.74 -28.43 2.67
N LEU A 94 5.19 -29.63 2.46
CA LEU A 94 4.40 -30.34 3.46
C LEU A 94 5.27 -30.72 4.67
N GLY A 95 4.66 -30.77 5.84
CA GLY A 95 5.32 -31.17 7.09
C GLY A 95 5.24 -30.11 8.18
N PRO A 96 6.04 -30.27 9.27
CA PRO A 96 6.13 -29.26 10.31
C PRO A 96 6.64 -27.95 9.69
N LEU A 97 5.99 -26.84 10.02
CA LEU A 97 6.50 -25.52 9.66
C LEU A 97 7.91 -25.41 10.24
N SER A 98 8.93 -25.40 9.37
CA SER A 98 10.32 -25.29 9.79
C SER A 98 10.47 -23.97 10.53
N SER A 99 10.66 -24.05 11.85
CA SER A 99 10.97 -22.93 12.75
C SER A 99 12.39 -22.43 12.55
N THR A 100 12.95 -22.60 11.35
CA THR A 100 14.11 -21.85 10.89
C THR A 100 13.67 -20.41 10.65
N ASN A 101 13.41 -19.70 11.75
CA ASN A 101 13.99 -18.38 11.93
C ASN A 101 15.43 -18.50 11.41
N PRO A 102 15.88 -17.69 10.44
CA PRO A 102 17.30 -17.45 10.34
C PRO A 102 17.72 -16.94 11.71
N THR A 103 18.52 -17.73 12.41
CA THR A 103 19.21 -17.33 13.63
C THR A 103 19.92 -16.02 13.32
N ILE A 104 19.33 -14.92 13.77
CA ILE A 104 20.00 -13.62 13.86
C ILE A 104 21.15 -13.88 14.83
N GLN A 105 22.37 -14.01 14.30
CA GLN A 105 23.55 -14.09 15.14
C GLN A 105 23.60 -12.80 15.99
N PRO A 106 23.90 -12.89 17.30
CA PRO A 106 23.80 -11.77 18.24
C PRO A 106 24.92 -10.71 18.07
N LYS A 107 25.45 -10.50 16.86
CA LYS A 107 26.47 -9.48 16.59
C LYS A 107 25.96 -8.17 15.99
N THR A 108 24.65 -7.99 15.84
CA THR A 108 24.08 -6.67 15.46
C THR A 108 22.71 -6.40 16.09
N LEU A 109 22.37 -7.05 17.20
CA LEU A 109 21.14 -6.72 17.94
C LEU A 109 21.21 -5.35 18.64
N ALA A 110 22.41 -4.80 18.86
CA ALA A 110 22.59 -3.45 19.39
C ALA A 110 22.44 -2.36 18.31
N GLU A 111 22.63 -2.67 17.02
CA GLU A 111 22.46 -1.70 15.94
C GLU A 111 21.04 -1.70 15.34
N ALA A 112 20.33 -2.84 15.36
CA ALA A 112 18.96 -2.97 14.82
C ALA A 112 17.84 -2.63 15.82
N LEU A 113 18.17 -2.42 17.10
CA LEU A 113 17.24 -1.92 18.13
C LEU A 113 17.44 -0.41 18.41
N LYS A 114 17.86 0.37 17.41
CA LYS A 114 17.45 1.77 17.45
C LYS A 114 15.93 1.75 17.30
N PRO A 115 15.15 2.23 18.28
CA PRO A 115 13.70 2.32 18.11
C PRO A 115 13.48 3.10 16.82
N THR A 116 12.96 2.43 15.78
CA THR A 116 12.50 3.12 14.60
C THR A 116 11.51 4.16 15.09
N PRO A 117 11.70 5.44 14.74
CA PRO A 117 10.88 6.49 15.32
C PRO A 117 9.43 6.22 14.93
N LYS A 118 8.59 5.87 15.91
CA LYS A 118 7.15 5.79 15.73
C LYS A 118 6.70 7.13 15.19
N SER A 119 6.36 7.16 13.91
CA SER A 119 6.02 8.38 13.22
C SER A 119 4.50 8.50 13.17
N LYS A 120 3.98 9.67 13.52
CA LYS A 120 2.54 9.93 13.42
C LYS A 120 2.22 10.30 11.98
N LEU A 121 1.39 9.50 11.32
CA LEU A 121 0.75 9.87 10.07
C LEU A 121 -0.54 10.59 10.42
N LYS A 122 -0.69 11.81 9.90
CA LYS A 122 -1.87 12.64 10.06
C LYS A 122 -2.45 12.92 8.69
N ILE A 123 -3.71 12.57 8.50
CA ILE A 123 -4.46 12.83 7.27
C ILE A 123 -5.68 13.65 7.66
N ARG A 124 -6.02 14.68 6.88
CA ARG A 124 -7.21 15.49 7.11
C ARG A 124 -8.11 15.41 5.90
N ILE A 125 -9.36 15.08 6.16
CA ILE A 125 -10.37 14.89 5.13
C ILE A 125 -11.28 16.12 5.13
N THR A 126 -11.36 16.77 3.97
CA THR A 126 -12.22 17.92 3.72
C THR A 126 -13.07 17.65 2.50
N ARG A 127 -14.23 18.28 2.40
CA ARG A 127 -15.07 18.18 1.21
C ARG A 127 -14.35 18.81 0.00
N PRO A 128 -14.59 18.31 -1.22
CA PRO A 128 -14.06 18.96 -2.41
C PRO A 128 -14.68 20.35 -2.56
N TYR A 129 -13.84 21.36 -2.77
CA TYR A 129 -14.20 22.77 -3.01
C TYR A 129 -14.93 23.52 -1.88
N SER A 130 -15.28 22.86 -0.78
CA SER A 130 -15.66 23.50 0.48
C SER A 130 -14.66 23.10 1.57
N GLU A 131 -14.15 24.04 2.35
CA GLU A 131 -13.25 23.73 3.50
C GLU A 131 -13.99 23.03 4.65
N GLU A 132 -15.19 22.49 4.39
CA GLU A 132 -16.00 21.77 5.34
C GLU A 132 -15.32 20.45 5.71
N LEU A 133 -15.13 20.27 7.01
CA LEU A 133 -14.44 19.14 7.57
C LEU A 133 -15.36 17.91 7.55
N ILE A 134 -14.81 16.76 7.18
CA ILE A 134 -15.54 15.49 7.19
C ILE A 134 -15.34 14.86 8.56
N SER A 135 -16.14 15.30 9.54
CA SER A 135 -16.07 14.83 10.93
C SER A 135 -17.01 13.67 11.22
N ASN A 136 -16.64 12.85 12.20
CA ASN A 136 -17.40 11.71 12.70
C ASN A 136 -17.82 10.72 11.59
N LYS A 137 -16.96 10.51 10.59
CA LYS A 137 -17.18 9.53 9.52
C LYS A 137 -16.28 8.33 9.71
N ASP A 138 -16.84 7.15 9.49
CA ASP A 138 -16.09 5.91 9.57
C ASP A 138 -15.03 5.89 8.47
N TYR A 139 -13.84 5.41 8.81
CA TYR A 139 -12.75 5.25 7.87
C TYR A 139 -12.03 3.92 8.10
N ALA A 140 -11.39 3.44 7.05
CA ALA A 140 -10.39 2.38 7.10
C ALA A 140 -9.16 2.84 6.33
N LEU A 141 -8.02 2.92 7.00
CA LEU A 141 -6.75 3.34 6.45
C LEU A 141 -5.79 2.16 6.47
N GLU A 142 -5.41 1.68 5.31
CA GLU A 142 -4.41 0.63 5.15
C GLU A 142 -3.04 1.26 4.87
N VAL A 143 -2.07 0.98 5.74
CA VAL A 143 -0.69 1.45 5.64
C VAL A 143 0.23 0.27 5.85
N ASN A 144 1.04 -0.08 4.85
CA ASN A 144 2.00 -1.19 4.93
C ASN A 144 1.36 -2.51 5.40
N GLY A 145 0.15 -2.80 4.91
CA GLY A 145 -0.64 -4.00 5.27
C GLY A 145 -1.30 -3.96 6.66
N LYS A 146 -1.08 -2.91 7.46
CA LYS A 146 -1.80 -2.67 8.72
C LYS A 146 -3.03 -1.80 8.45
N ILE A 147 -4.19 -2.25 8.93
CA ILE A 147 -5.45 -1.51 8.79
C ILE A 147 -5.74 -0.77 10.10
N PHE A 148 -5.91 0.53 9.99
CA PHE A 148 -6.38 1.42 11.04
C PHE A 148 -7.81 1.84 10.72
N SER A 149 -8.77 1.44 11.54
CA SER A 149 -10.16 1.85 11.41
C SER A 149 -10.59 2.71 12.56
N GLY A 150 -11.51 3.64 12.31
CA GLY A 150 -12.05 4.50 13.35
C GLY A 150 -13.01 5.53 12.77
N ARG A 151 -13.22 6.61 13.51
CA ARG A 151 -13.97 7.77 13.07
C ARG A 151 -13.08 8.98 12.96
N THR A 152 -13.30 9.79 11.94
CA THR A 152 -12.64 11.10 11.83
C THR A 152 -13.02 11.98 13.02
N ASP A 153 -12.06 12.74 13.53
CA ASP A 153 -12.32 13.66 14.65
C ASP A 153 -13.22 14.85 14.24
N SER A 154 -13.56 15.74 15.18
CA SER A 154 -14.33 16.95 14.92
C SER A 154 -13.69 17.90 13.90
N SER A 155 -12.39 17.72 13.64
CA SER A 155 -11.59 18.49 12.69
C SER A 155 -11.30 17.73 11.39
N GLY A 156 -11.94 16.57 11.18
CA GLY A 156 -11.74 15.71 9.99
C GLY A 156 -10.37 15.01 9.94
N ASN A 157 -9.61 14.97 11.03
CA ASN A 157 -8.30 14.31 11.06
C ASN A 157 -8.43 12.81 11.35
N ILE A 158 -7.49 12.08 10.78
CA ILE A 158 -7.13 10.70 11.06
C ILE A 158 -5.68 10.74 11.53
N VAL A 159 -5.41 10.18 12.71
CA VAL A 159 -4.06 10.04 13.25
C VAL A 159 -3.80 8.57 13.50
N CYS A 160 -2.74 8.04 12.90
CA CYS A 160 -2.28 6.69 13.20
C CYS A 160 -0.77 6.69 13.46
N ASP A 161 -0.38 5.84 14.40
CA ASP A 161 1.03 5.56 14.63
C ASP A 161 1.50 4.58 13.55
N THR A 162 2.46 5.00 12.72
CA THR A 162 3.08 4.15 11.71
C THR A 162 4.59 4.07 11.95
N GLU A 163 5.12 2.86 11.81
CA GLU A 163 6.55 2.56 11.97
C GLU A 163 7.39 3.17 10.85
N GLU A 164 6.81 3.34 9.65
CA GLU A 164 7.48 3.95 8.50
C GLU A 164 6.46 4.66 7.58
N LYS A 165 6.76 5.91 7.21
CA LYS A 165 6.03 6.65 6.15
C LYS A 165 6.66 6.31 4.80
N SER A 166 6.40 5.11 4.32
CA SER A 166 6.92 4.60 3.06
C SER A 166 5.81 3.89 2.30
N GLY A 167 5.82 4.02 0.97
CA GLY A 167 4.84 3.40 0.08
C GLY A 167 3.53 4.18 -0.09
N VAL A 168 2.46 3.44 -0.42
CA VAL A 168 1.12 3.97 -0.70
C VAL A 168 0.16 3.49 0.38
N ALA A 169 -0.59 4.41 0.96
CA ALA A 169 -1.69 4.12 1.87
C ALA A 169 -3.03 4.11 1.13
N ASN A 170 -3.86 3.10 1.38
CA ASN A 170 -5.23 3.06 0.86
C ASN A 170 -6.19 3.58 1.95
N LEU A 171 -6.79 4.74 1.71
CA LEU A 171 -7.78 5.33 2.60
C LEU A 171 -9.18 5.12 2.03
N LYS A 172 -10.04 4.49 2.82
CA LYS A 172 -11.47 4.38 2.59
C LYS A 172 -12.21 5.22 3.61
N VAL A 173 -13.12 6.07 3.16
CA VAL A 173 -13.99 6.89 4.02
C VAL A 173 -15.43 6.57 3.68
N TYR A 174 -16.29 6.47 4.69
CA TYR A 174 -17.71 6.14 4.55
C TYR A 174 -18.58 7.33 4.99
N PRO A 175 -18.80 8.34 4.12
CA PRO A 175 -19.54 9.54 4.50
C PRO A 175 -21.02 9.27 4.84
N PHE A 176 -21.57 8.21 4.25
CA PHE A 176 -22.97 7.84 4.32
C PHE A 176 -23.23 6.57 5.12
N GLY A 177 -22.25 6.10 5.91
CA GLY A 177 -22.35 4.83 6.66
C GLY A 177 -21.56 3.70 6.00
N SER A 178 -21.13 2.73 6.81
CA SER A 178 -20.27 1.61 6.39
C SER A 178 -20.95 0.62 5.44
N GLU A 179 -22.27 0.67 5.37
CA GLU A 179 -23.11 -0.08 4.44
C GLU A 179 -23.10 0.49 3.02
N ASN A 180 -22.62 1.73 2.84
CA ASN A 180 -22.56 2.41 1.55
C ASN A 180 -21.16 2.36 0.93
N ASN A 181 -21.09 2.64 -0.37
CA ASN A 181 -19.82 2.67 -1.09
C ASN A 181 -18.87 3.71 -0.49
N PRO A 182 -17.63 3.32 -0.12
CA PRO A 182 -16.65 4.25 0.40
C PRO A 182 -16.11 5.15 -0.70
N TRP A 183 -15.64 6.32 -0.30
CA TRP A 183 -14.70 7.09 -1.08
C TRP A 183 -13.29 6.53 -0.85
N VAL A 184 -12.54 6.32 -1.93
CA VAL A 184 -11.24 5.63 -1.90
C VAL A 184 -10.14 6.56 -2.41
N TRP A 185 -9.05 6.63 -1.66
CA TRP A 185 -7.83 7.35 -2.03
C TRP A 185 -6.59 6.48 -1.88
N ASN A 186 -5.70 6.57 -2.86
CA ASN A 186 -4.34 6.04 -2.77
C ASN A 186 -3.40 7.22 -2.48
N ILE A 187 -2.87 7.25 -1.26
CA ILE A 187 -2.07 8.36 -0.75
C ILE A 187 -0.61 7.90 -0.74
N ASP A 188 0.24 8.54 -1.53
CA ASP A 188 1.68 8.35 -1.46
C ASP A 188 2.19 8.94 -0.14
N ILE A 189 2.51 8.06 0.82
CA ILE A 189 3.05 8.44 2.13
C ILE A 189 4.58 8.35 2.14
N GLY A 190 5.21 7.99 1.01
CA GLY A 190 6.65 7.87 0.88
C GLY A 190 7.38 9.21 0.79
N LYS A 191 8.70 9.15 0.63
CA LYS A 191 9.53 10.33 0.42
C LYS A 191 9.21 10.95 -0.95
N GLN A 192 8.47 12.05 -0.94
CA GLN A 192 8.14 12.81 -2.14
C GLN A 192 9.32 13.68 -2.60
N ALA A 193 9.43 13.88 -3.91
CA ALA A 193 10.36 14.84 -4.49
C ALA A 193 10.06 16.28 -3.99
N PRO A 194 11.04 17.19 -4.05
CA PRO A 194 10.84 18.60 -3.74
C PRO A 194 9.64 19.16 -4.51
N SER A 195 8.84 19.99 -3.84
CA SER A 195 7.65 20.62 -4.44
C SER A 195 7.96 21.57 -5.61
N GLU A 196 9.21 21.99 -5.72
CA GLU A 196 9.72 22.83 -6.80
C GLU A 196 9.87 22.02 -8.09
N GLU A 197 10.04 20.70 -7.99
CA GLU A 197 10.05 19.80 -9.13
C GLU A 197 8.63 19.41 -9.53
N ILE A 198 8.38 19.30 -10.84
CA ILE A 198 7.06 18.90 -11.37
C ILE A 198 6.61 17.55 -10.80
N LYS A 199 7.53 16.60 -10.63
CA LYS A 199 7.22 15.29 -10.05
C LYS A 199 6.75 15.40 -8.59
N GLY A 200 7.34 16.32 -7.82
CA GLY A 200 6.94 16.61 -6.45
C GLY A 200 5.60 17.35 -6.36
N GLN A 201 5.28 18.20 -7.35
CA GLN A 201 3.97 18.83 -7.50
C GLN A 201 2.89 17.77 -7.82
N GLN A 202 3.14 16.93 -8.82
CA GLN A 202 2.24 15.87 -9.24
C GLN A 202 1.92 14.90 -8.09
N SER A 203 2.92 14.47 -7.30
CA SER A 203 2.68 13.58 -6.15
C SER A 203 1.79 14.23 -5.09
N ARG A 204 2.02 15.51 -4.75
CA ARG A 204 1.16 16.26 -3.79
C ARG A 204 -0.24 16.50 -4.33
N LEU A 205 -0.38 16.88 -5.60
CA LEU A 205 -1.67 17.06 -6.26
C LEU A 205 -2.46 15.74 -6.33
N LYS A 206 -1.76 14.61 -6.50
CA LYS A 206 -2.35 13.27 -6.49
C LYS A 206 -2.88 12.91 -5.11
N ASN A 207 -2.09 13.15 -4.05
CA ASN A 207 -2.53 12.96 -2.67
C ASN A 207 -3.73 13.83 -2.30
N LEU A 208 -3.82 15.04 -2.84
CA LEU A 208 -4.98 15.93 -2.66
C LEU A 208 -6.19 15.54 -3.53
N GLY A 209 -6.06 14.56 -4.42
CA GLY A 209 -7.14 14.11 -5.30
C GLY A 209 -7.38 15.00 -6.53
N PHE A 210 -6.49 15.95 -6.84
CA PHE A 210 -6.60 16.81 -8.02
C PHE A 210 -5.95 16.22 -9.28
N TYR A 211 -5.06 15.25 -9.13
CA TYR A 211 -4.27 14.67 -10.23
C TYR A 211 -4.43 13.16 -10.31
N ASP A 212 -4.85 12.67 -11.47
CA ASP A 212 -5.07 11.24 -11.76
C ASP A 212 -4.00 10.63 -12.67
N GLY A 213 -3.04 11.44 -13.14
CA GLY A 213 -2.01 11.03 -14.10
C GLY A 213 -0.80 10.32 -13.48
N GLU A 214 0.17 10.04 -14.36
CA GLU A 214 1.46 9.46 -13.98
C GLU A 214 2.42 10.51 -13.41
N LEU A 215 3.35 10.08 -12.56
CA LEU A 215 4.39 10.93 -11.99
C LEU A 215 5.59 11.03 -12.94
N ASP A 216 5.33 11.49 -14.16
CA ASP A 216 6.28 11.55 -15.28
C ASP A 216 7.23 12.76 -15.22
N GLY A 217 6.98 13.70 -14.31
CA GLY A 217 7.77 14.93 -14.16
C GLY A 217 7.56 15.95 -15.29
N LYS A 218 6.52 15.79 -16.11
CA LYS A 218 6.19 16.71 -17.21
C LYS A 218 4.94 17.51 -16.89
N SER A 219 4.98 18.83 -17.11
CA SER A 219 3.81 19.69 -16.92
C SER A 219 2.85 19.60 -18.12
N GLY A 220 2.27 18.42 -18.32
CA GLY A 220 1.32 18.14 -19.39
C GLY A 220 -0.09 18.66 -19.08
N PRO A 221 -1.06 18.48 -20.01
CA PRO A 221 -2.43 18.96 -19.84
C PRO A 221 -3.12 18.50 -18.55
N LYS A 222 -2.87 17.25 -18.11
CA LYS A 222 -3.40 16.72 -16.85
C LYS A 222 -2.84 17.45 -15.62
N THR A 223 -1.54 17.73 -15.61
CA THR A 223 -0.90 18.48 -14.52
C THR A 223 -1.40 19.92 -14.47
N GLN A 224 -1.54 20.55 -15.63
CA GLN A 224 -2.09 21.91 -15.73
C GLN A 224 -3.56 21.97 -15.28
N PHE A 225 -4.36 20.96 -15.62
CA PHE A 225 -5.72 20.84 -15.12
C PHE A 225 -5.77 20.70 -13.59
N ALA A 226 -4.93 19.82 -13.02
CA ALA A 226 -4.81 19.65 -11.58
C ALA A 226 -4.40 20.94 -10.85
N ASN A 227 -3.48 21.72 -11.44
CA ASN A 227 -3.09 23.04 -10.93
C ASN A 227 -4.29 23.99 -10.84
N ARG A 228 -5.11 24.07 -11.88
CA ARG A 228 -6.34 24.88 -11.86
C ARG A 228 -7.33 24.39 -10.80
N CYS A 229 -7.53 23.08 -10.66
CA CYS A 229 -8.39 22.52 -9.62
C CYS A 229 -7.92 22.90 -8.20
N LEU A 230 -6.61 22.80 -7.94
CA LEU A 230 -6.01 23.26 -6.68
C LEU A 230 -6.32 24.74 -6.43
N LEU A 231 -6.07 25.61 -7.42
CA LEU A 231 -6.23 27.06 -7.27
C LEU A 231 -7.68 27.45 -7.02
N ARG A 232 -8.63 26.84 -7.75
CA ARG A 232 -10.07 27.01 -7.48
C ARG A 232 -10.43 26.59 -6.06
N SER A 233 -9.86 25.49 -5.58
CA SER A 233 -10.06 25.04 -4.18
C SER A 233 -9.48 26.01 -3.14
N CYS A 234 -8.60 26.93 -3.56
CA CYS A 234 -8.02 28.00 -2.76
C CYS A 234 -8.66 29.37 -3.06
N LYS A 235 -9.69 29.43 -3.92
CA LYS A 235 -10.32 30.67 -4.41
C LYS A 235 -9.33 31.63 -5.10
N LEU A 236 -8.35 31.07 -5.81
CA LEU A 236 -7.33 31.80 -6.57
C LEU A 236 -7.60 31.71 -8.09
N PRO A 237 -7.06 32.65 -8.88
CA PRO A 237 -7.15 32.60 -10.34
C PRO A 237 -6.51 31.34 -10.94
N ASP A 238 -7.09 30.85 -12.03
CA ASP A 238 -6.57 29.68 -12.76
C ASP A 238 -5.25 30.01 -13.47
N ILE A 239 -4.18 29.27 -13.14
CA ILE A 239 -2.93 29.27 -13.90
C ILE A 239 -2.52 27.84 -14.25
N ALA A 240 -1.82 27.68 -15.38
CA ALA A 240 -1.43 26.36 -15.88
C ALA A 240 -0.21 25.79 -15.12
N ASN A 241 0.72 26.63 -14.71
CA ASN A 241 1.95 26.24 -14.03
C ASN A 241 2.06 27.01 -12.72
N LEU A 242 2.38 26.31 -11.63
CA LEU A 242 2.52 26.93 -10.30
C LEU A 242 3.85 27.66 -10.19
N SER A 243 3.83 28.90 -9.68
CA SER A 243 5.04 29.61 -9.25
C SER A 243 5.30 29.39 -7.76
N ASN A 244 6.40 29.93 -7.23
CA ASN A 244 6.73 29.86 -5.81
C ASN A 244 5.58 30.33 -4.90
N LYS A 245 4.78 31.32 -5.35
CA LYS A 245 3.63 31.81 -4.60
C LYS A 245 2.54 30.73 -4.49
N GLU A 246 2.14 30.11 -5.59
CA GLU A 246 1.08 29.09 -5.57
C GLU A 246 1.56 27.78 -4.94
N LEU A 247 2.85 27.45 -5.05
CA LEU A 247 3.46 26.30 -4.36
C LEU A 247 3.31 26.40 -2.85
N SER A 248 3.29 27.61 -2.28
CA SER A 248 3.03 27.79 -0.84
C SER A 248 1.64 27.29 -0.44
N HIS A 249 0.63 27.45 -1.31
CA HIS A 249 -0.72 26.95 -1.07
C HIS A 249 -0.79 25.43 -1.22
N LEU A 250 -0.06 24.86 -2.18
CA LEU A 250 0.08 23.40 -2.32
C LEU A 250 0.69 22.79 -1.05
N LYS A 251 1.81 23.34 -0.58
CA LYS A 251 2.46 22.94 0.68
C LYS A 251 1.51 23.07 1.86
N LYS A 252 0.82 24.20 2.00
CA LYS A 252 -0.12 24.42 3.11
C LYS A 252 -1.26 23.41 3.15
N LYS A 253 -1.76 22.95 2.00
CA LYS A 253 -2.81 21.92 1.94
C LYS A 253 -2.31 20.50 2.17
N HIS A 254 -1.07 20.19 1.77
CA HIS A 254 -0.52 18.83 1.82
C HIS A 254 0.36 18.56 3.05
N ASP A 255 1.28 19.47 3.39
CA ASP A 255 2.38 19.27 4.35
C ASP A 255 2.02 19.74 5.78
N PHE A 256 0.76 19.59 6.21
CA PHE A 256 0.24 20.17 7.46
C PHE A 256 0.42 19.31 8.73
#